data_AF-A0A9E4GBZ1-F1
#
_entry.id   AF-A0A9E4GBZ1-F1
#
_cell.length_a   1.000
_cell.length_b   1.000
_cell.length_c   1.000
_cell.angle_alpha   90.00
_cell.angle_beta   90.00
_cell.angle_gamma   90.00
#
_symmetry.space_group_name_H-M   'P 1'
#
loop_
_entity.id
_entity.type
_entity.pdbx_description
1 polymer ?
#
loop_
_entity_poly.entity_id
_entity_poly.type
_entity_poly.pdbx_seq_one_letter_code
_entity_poly.pdbx_strand_id
1 'polypeptide(L)'
;MAGSSRCWVLTEGIAGTENQCHGLAEAMGEEPLVRRAAPAAPWRHLPAPWPLPPLGALAPGSDPLQPPWPALLVAGGRKALGLA
;
A
#
# COMPACT_ATOMS: atom_id res chain seq x y z
N MET A 1 -10.48 21.89 -0.48
CA MET A 1 -10.83 21.08 0.71
C MET A 1 -9.87 19.88 0.74
N ALA A 2 -9.00 19.83 1.76
CA ALA A 2 -8.07 18.75 2.17
C ALA A 2 -7.61 17.69 1.13
N GLY A 3 -6.70 18.06 0.22
CA GLY A 3 -6.11 17.15 -0.77
C GLY A 3 -4.61 16.94 -0.56
N SER A 4 -4.21 16.08 0.39
CA SER A 4 -2.81 15.58 0.41
C SER A 4 -2.59 14.35 1.27
N SER A 5 -3.48 14.02 2.22
CA SER A 5 -3.28 12.89 3.14
C SER A 5 -4.48 11.95 3.25
N ARG A 6 -5.49 12.09 2.39
CA ARG A 6 -6.74 11.33 2.52
C ARG A 6 -6.72 9.98 1.81
N CYS A 7 -6.06 9.87 0.67
CA CYS A 7 -6.02 8.63 -0.10
C CYS A 7 -4.57 8.15 -0.26
N TRP A 8 -4.32 6.88 0.08
CA TRP A 8 -3.08 6.18 -0.26
C TRP A 8 -3.34 5.09 -1.27
N VAL A 9 -2.39 4.91 -2.18
CA VAL A 9 -2.28 3.73 -3.05
C VAL A 9 -1.11 2.89 -2.54
N LEU A 10 -1.37 1.68 -2.05
CA LEU A 10 -0.35 0.78 -1.48
C LEU A 10 -0.07 -0.39 -2.42
N THR A 11 1.16 -0.47 -2.93
CA THR A 11 1.55 -1.54 -3.86
C THR A 11 2.97 -2.04 -3.60
N GLU A 12 3.37 -3.11 -4.27
CA GLU A 12 4.78 -3.56 -4.28
C GLU A 12 5.61 -2.96 -5.43
N GLY A 13 5.08 -1.96 -6.14
CA GLY A 13 5.76 -1.26 -7.25
C GLY A 13 5.62 -1.92 -8.63
N ILE A 14 4.75 -2.93 -8.78
CA ILE A 14 4.46 -3.52 -10.09
C ILE A 14 3.62 -2.53 -10.90
N ALA A 15 4.20 -2.00 -11.99
CA ALA A 15 3.63 -0.89 -12.77
C ALA A 15 2.18 -1.12 -13.22
N GLY A 16 1.82 -2.33 -13.65
CA GLY A 16 0.44 -2.64 -14.07
C GLY A 16 -0.57 -2.53 -12.92
N THR A 17 -0.25 -3.13 -11.78
CA THR A 17 -1.09 -3.08 -10.57
C THR A 17 -1.15 -1.65 -10.01
N GLU A 18 -0.01 -0.96 -9.96
CA GLU A 18 0.06 0.41 -9.48
C GLU A 18 -0.77 1.36 -10.32
N ASN A 19 -0.67 1.28 -11.65
CA ASN A 19 -1.46 2.11 -12.55
C ASN A 19 -2.96 1.86 -12.41
N GLN A 20 -3.38 0.61 -12.18
CA GLN A 20 -4.78 0.27 -11.93
C GLN A 20 -5.30 0.86 -10.61
N CYS A 21 -4.53 0.73 -9.52
CA CYS A 21 -4.89 1.31 -8.23
C CYS A 21 -4.90 2.85 -8.27
N HIS A 22 -3.93 3.44 -8.95
CA HIS A 22 -3.86 4.89 -9.14
C HIS A 22 -5.07 5.41 -9.91
N GLY A 23 -5.36 4.83 -11.08
CA GLY A 23 -6.51 5.23 -11.89
C GLY A 23 -7.85 5.02 -11.17
N LEU A 24 -7.97 4.00 -10.32
CA LEU A 24 -9.16 3.82 -9.46
C LEU A 24 -9.32 4.97 -8.48
N ALA A 25 -8.25 5.38 -7.79
CA ALA A 25 -8.31 6.51 -6.86
C ALA A 25 -8.61 7.83 -7.57
N GLU A 26 -8.01 8.08 -8.73
CA GLU A 26 -8.33 9.26 -9.56
C GLU A 26 -9.80 9.26 -10.02
N ALA A 27 -10.33 8.09 -10.40
CA ALA A 27 -11.75 7.96 -10.78
C ALA A 27 -12.71 8.22 -9.61
N MET A 28 -12.24 8.06 -8.37
CA MET A 28 -12.97 8.44 -7.15
C MET A 28 -12.86 9.94 -6.84
N GLY A 29 -12.10 10.71 -7.63
CA GLY A 29 -11.87 12.14 -7.41
C GLY A 29 -10.82 12.44 -6.34
N GLU A 30 -9.99 11.45 -5.98
CA GLU A 30 -8.90 11.60 -5.02
C GLU A 30 -7.57 11.87 -5.74
N GLU A 31 -6.66 12.54 -5.05
CA GLU A 31 -5.25 12.66 -5.46
C GLU A 31 -4.41 11.72 -4.58
N PRO A 32 -4.20 10.45 -5.01
CA PRO A 32 -3.58 9.44 -4.16
C PRO A 32 -2.08 9.67 -3.96
N LEU A 33 -1.61 9.43 -2.73
CA LEU A 33 -0.18 9.25 -2.47
C LEU A 33 0.19 7.77 -2.66
N VAL A 34 1.09 7.50 -3.60
CA VAL A 34 1.62 6.14 -3.78
C VAL A 34 2.57 5.81 -2.61
N ARG A 35 2.40 4.61 -2.07
CA ARG A 35 3.25 3.97 -1.07
C ARG A 35 3.66 2.61 -1.62
N ARG A 36 4.95 2.45 -1.89
CA ARG A 36 5.53 1.19 -2.34
C ARG A 36 6.10 0.46 -1.14
N ALA A 37 5.45 -0.61 -0.71
CA ALA A 37 5.91 -1.39 0.41
C ALA A 37 5.66 -2.89 0.19
N ALA A 38 6.55 -3.70 0.77
CA ALA A 38 6.39 -5.13 0.84
C ALA A 38 6.85 -5.62 2.21
N PRO A 39 6.27 -6.71 2.74
CA PRO A 39 6.74 -7.29 3.98
C PRO A 39 8.18 -7.82 3.83
N ALA A 40 8.94 -7.75 4.92
CA ALA A 40 10.26 -8.36 5.03
C ALA A 40 10.15 -9.89 5.14
N ALA A 41 11.28 -10.59 5.02
CA ALA A 41 11.34 -12.00 5.39
C ALA A 41 11.22 -12.17 6.93
N PRO A 42 10.58 -13.25 7.43
CA PRO A 42 9.96 -14.33 6.66
C PRO A 42 8.55 -14.03 6.11
N TRP A 43 7.88 -12.97 6.57
CA TRP A 43 6.48 -12.67 6.22
C TRP A 43 6.20 -12.60 4.72
N ARG A 44 7.16 -12.15 3.91
CA ARG A 44 7.06 -12.11 2.44
C ARG A 44 6.77 -13.45 1.76
N HIS A 45 7.06 -14.56 2.44
CA HIS A 45 6.95 -15.91 1.91
C HIS A 45 5.69 -16.64 2.40
N LEU A 46 4.95 -16.04 3.34
CA LEU A 46 3.75 -16.64 3.89
C LEU A 46 2.56 -16.39 2.95
N PRO A 47 1.67 -17.38 2.75
CA PRO A 47 0.48 -17.19 1.93
C PRO A 47 -0.49 -16.22 2.62
N ALA A 48 -1.05 -15.27 1.87
CA ALA A 48 -2.15 -14.45 2.36
C ALA A 48 -3.46 -15.28 2.40
N PRO A 49 -4.35 -15.12 3.40
CA PRO A 49 -4.30 -14.19 4.52
C PRO A 49 -3.76 -14.84 5.82
N TRP A 50 -2.44 -14.97 5.95
CA TRP A 50 -1.78 -15.17 7.25
C TRP A 50 -1.91 -13.91 8.12
N PRO A 51 -1.84 -13.97 9.48
CA PRO A 51 -1.84 -12.76 10.30
C PRO A 51 -0.85 -11.72 9.78
N LEU A 52 -1.35 -10.49 9.64
CA LEU A 52 -0.64 -9.39 9.01
C LEU A 52 0.74 -9.23 9.67
N PRO A 53 1.85 -9.15 8.91
CA PRO A 53 3.12 -8.69 9.44
C PRO A 53 2.94 -7.44 10.31
N PRO A 54 3.71 -7.29 11.38
CA PRO A 54 3.80 -6.01 12.07
C PRO A 54 4.08 -4.91 11.04
N LEU A 55 3.45 -3.74 11.17
CA LEU A 55 3.68 -2.62 10.24
C LEU A 55 5.16 -2.19 10.16
N GLY A 56 5.98 -2.54 11.16
CA GLY A 56 7.44 -2.36 11.15
C GLY A 56 8.24 -3.45 10.43
N ALA A 57 7.63 -4.55 10.00
CA ALA A 57 8.27 -5.64 9.28
C ALA A 57 8.27 -5.39 7.76
N LEU A 58 8.74 -4.21 7.34
CA LEU A 58 8.84 -3.83 5.94
C LEU A 58 10.19 -4.23 5.34
N ALA A 59 10.19 -4.62 4.07
CA ALA A 59 11.41 -4.90 3.33
C ALA A 59 12.24 -3.61 3.15
N PRO A 60 13.59 -3.71 3.09
CA PRO A 60 14.44 -2.56 2.82
C PRO A 60 14.02 -1.83 1.54
N GLY A 61 13.98 -0.49 1.60
CA GLY A 61 13.53 0.36 0.49
C GLY A 61 12.02 0.52 0.35
N SER A 62 11.23 -0.06 1.27
CA SER A 62 9.79 0.24 1.36
C SER A 62 9.56 1.65 1.89
N ASP A 63 8.51 2.29 1.40
CA ASP A 63 8.01 3.54 1.97
C ASP A 63 7.49 3.31 3.40
N PRO A 64 7.66 4.29 4.30
CA PRO A 64 7.17 4.18 5.65
C PRO A 64 5.64 4.18 5.68
N LEU A 65 5.06 3.17 6.33
CA LEU A 65 3.64 3.09 6.67
C LEU A 65 3.47 3.57 8.10
N GLN A 66 3.34 4.87 8.28
CA GLN A 66 3.25 5.52 9.58
C GLN A 66 2.23 6.66 9.57
N PRO A 67 1.70 7.09 10.74
CA PRO A 67 0.80 8.22 10.82
C PRO A 67 1.36 9.50 10.15
N PRO A 68 0.50 10.39 9.61
CA PRO A 68 -0.96 10.32 9.64
C PRO A 68 -1.53 9.31 8.63
N TRP A 69 -2.41 8.42 9.10
CA TRP A 69 -3.05 7.39 8.28
C TRP A 69 -4.03 8.00 7.26
N PRO A 70 -4.19 7.37 6.08
CA PRO A 70 -5.16 7.81 5.09
C PRO A 70 -6.59 7.51 5.57
N ALA A 71 -7.55 8.29 5.09
CA ALA A 71 -8.96 7.99 5.24
C ALA A 71 -9.40 6.87 4.27
N LEU A 72 -8.69 6.71 3.16
CA LEU A 72 -8.95 5.73 2.10
C LEU A 72 -7.64 5.07 1.68
N LEU A 73 -7.62 3.74 1.67
CA LEU A 73 -6.49 2.94 1.20
C LEU A 73 -6.92 2.10 0.00
N VAL A 74 -6.24 2.28 -1.14
CA VAL A 74 -6.37 1.42 -2.32
C VAL A 74 -5.12 0.54 -2.37
N ALA A 75 -5.26 -0.73 -1.98
CA ALA A 75 -4.15 -1.67 -1.96
C ALA A 75 -4.20 -2.61 -3.17
N GLY A 76 -3.04 -2.91 -3.77
CA GLY A 76 -2.94 -3.76 -4.95
C GLY A 76 -1.68 -4.62 -4.96
N GLY A 77 -1.86 -5.89 -5.25
CA GLY A 77 -0.78 -6.87 -5.34
C GLY A 77 -0.68 -7.75 -4.11
N ARG A 78 -0.14 -8.95 -4.29
CA ARG A 78 -0.15 -10.02 -3.27
C ARG A 78 0.65 -9.62 -2.04
N LYS A 79 1.78 -8.94 -2.23
CA LYS A 79 2.65 -8.53 -1.13
C LYS A 79 2.11 -7.32 -0.38
N ALA A 80 1.46 -6.39 -1.08
CA ALA A 80 0.84 -5.22 -0.49
C ALA A 80 -0.41 -5.56 0.34
N LEU A 81 -1.19 -6.56 -0.09
CA LEU A 81 -2.38 -7.01 0.66
C LEU A 81 -2.06 -7.45 2.10
N GLY A 82 -0.87 -8.00 2.34
CA GLY A 82 -0.44 -8.35 3.70
C GLY A 82 -0.10 -7.14 4.59
N LEU A 83 -0.12 -5.92 4.05
CA LEU A 83 0.21 -4.67 4.75
C LEU A 83 -0.99 -3.70 4.85
N ALA A 84 -2.12 -4.06 4.24
CA ALA A 84 -3.35 -3.28 4.20
C ALA A 84 -4.31 -3.74 5.31
#